data_AF-A0A9W5QN00-F1
#
_entry.id   AF-A0A9W5QN00-F1
#
_cell.length_a   1.000
_cell.length_b   1.000
_cell.length_c   1.000
_cell.angle_alpha   90.00
_cell.angle_beta   90.00
_cell.angle_gamma   90.00
#
_symmetry.space_group_name_H-M   'P 1'
#
loop_
_entity.id
_entity.type
_entity.pdbx_description
1 polymer ?
#
loop_
_entity_poly.entity_id
_entity_poly.type
_entity_poly.pdbx_seq_one_letter_code
_entity_poly.pdbx_strand_id
1 'polypeptide(L)' 'MTALKCRTCQKELTSTMEIEFCGHTNDFFCNPDCASTFYFDYMKSNPVDLTDREYLENDGVLIKRGKLYQI' A
#
# COMPACT_ATOMS: atom_id res chain seq x y z
N MET A 1 3.18 -9.21 30.57
CA MET A 1 2.32 -8.83 29.43
C MET A 1 3.13 -7.91 28.54
N THR A 2 2.95 -7.99 27.22
CA THR A 2 3.70 -7.19 26.25
C THR A 2 2.75 -6.23 25.55
N ALA A 3 3.11 -4.95 25.42
CA ALA A 3 2.30 -3.97 24.70
C ALA A 3 2.26 -4.32 23.20
N LEU A 4 1.08 -4.16 22.58
CA LEU A 4 0.95 -4.26 21.12
C LEU A 4 1.64 -3.06 20.46
N LYS A 5 2.26 -3.29 19.29
CA LYS A 5 2.97 -2.27 18.53
C LYS A 5 2.40 -2.18 17.12
N CYS A 6 2.40 -0.97 16.58
CA CYS A 6 2.09 -0.73 15.17
C CYS A 6 3.07 -1.52 14.30
N ARG A 7 2.55 -2.33 13.38
CA ARG A 7 3.37 -3.14 12.47
C ARG A 7 4.33 -2.28 11.62
N THR A 8 3.92 -1.08 11.25
CA THR A 8 4.69 -0.18 10.36
C THR A 8 5.74 0.62 11.13
N CYS A 9 5.33 1.40 12.14
CA CYS A 9 6.22 2.37 12.80
C CYS A 9 6.75 1.91 14.17
N GLN A 10 6.37 0.71 14.64
CA GLN A 10 6.80 0.12 15.91
C GLN A 10 6.39 0.88 17.18
N LYS A 11 5.56 1.94 17.05
CA LYS A 11 4.97 2.67 18.17
C LYS A 11 4.03 1.77 18.98
N GLU A 12 4.09 1.86 20.31
CA GLU A 12 3.11 1.20 21.18
C GLU A 12 1.70 1.73 20.95
N LEU A 13 0.73 0.83 20.89
CA LEU A 13 -0.66 1.16 20.63
C LEU A 13 -1.38 1.52 21.92
N THR A 14 -2.20 2.58 21.87
CA THR A 14 -3.06 3.00 22.98
C THR A 14 -4.51 3.06 22.54
N SER A 15 -5.45 2.93 23.48
CA SER A 15 -6.90 2.99 23.21
C SER A 15 -7.41 4.36 22.74
N THR A 16 -6.55 5.37 22.71
CA THR A 16 -6.84 6.72 22.23
C THR A 16 -6.43 6.96 20.78
N MET A 17 -5.78 6.00 20.14
CA MET A 17 -5.39 6.07 18.74
C MET A 17 -6.52 5.56 17.82
N GLU A 18 -6.46 5.96 16.55
CA GLU A 18 -7.29 5.41 15.49
C GLU A 18 -6.70 4.07 15.03
N ILE A 19 -6.89 3.04 15.85
CA ILE A 19 -6.31 1.72 15.60
C ILE A 19 -6.97 1.06 14.39
N GLU A 20 -6.16 0.67 13.41
CA GLU A 20 -6.57 -0.17 12.29
C GLU A 20 -6.14 -1.62 12.52
N PHE A 21 -6.99 -2.57 12.12
CA PHE A 21 -6.68 -4.00 12.19
C PHE A 21 -6.78 -4.64 10.80
N CYS A 22 -5.73 -5.35 10.39
CA CYS A 22 -5.74 -6.15 9.16
C CYS A 22 -6.12 -7.59 9.46
N GLY A 23 -7.34 -8.01 9.11
CA GLY A 23 -7.78 -9.39 9.29
C GLY A 23 -7.00 -10.42 8.46
N HIS A 24 -6.31 -9.99 7.40
CA HIS A 24 -5.53 -10.89 6.53
C HIS A 24 -4.16 -11.25 7.14
N THR A 25 -3.42 -10.26 7.64
CA THR A 25 -2.08 -10.47 8.23
C THR A 25 -2.10 -10.56 9.75
N ASN A 26 -3.26 -10.33 10.39
CA ASN A 26 -3.45 -10.27 11.84
C ASN A 26 -2.57 -9.20 12.52
N ASP A 27 -2.32 -8.09 11.81
CA ASP A 27 -1.52 -6.96 12.26
C ASP A 27 -2.39 -5.78 12.71
N PHE A 28 -1.84 -4.97 13.62
CA PHE A 28 -2.45 -3.73 14.11
C PHE A 28 -1.61 -2.52 13.70
N PHE A 29 -2.27 -1.40 13.43
CA PHE A 29 -1.64 -0.13 13.02
C PHE A 29 -2.18 1.03 13.84
N CYS A 30 -1.34 2.04 14.08
CA CYS A 30 -1.71 3.17 14.94
C CYS A 30 -2.58 4.23 14.25
N ASN A 31 -2.73 4.15 12.92
CA ASN A 31 -3.56 5.02 12.08
C ASN A 31 -3.69 4.43 10.64
N PRO A 32 -4.61 4.95 9.81
CA PRO A 32 -4.76 4.55 8.40
C PRO A 32 -3.51 4.73 7.53
N ASP A 33 -2.66 5.72 7.82
CA ASP A 33 -1.43 5.97 7.07
C ASP A 33 -0.41 4.85 7.25
N CYS A 34 -0.24 4.36 8.48
CA CYS A 34 0.63 3.23 8.76
C CYS A 34 0.11 1.95 8.09
N ALA A 35 -1.21 1.73 8.12
CA ALA A 35 -1.83 0.58 7.46
C ALA A 35 -1.61 0.63 5.94
N SER A 36 -1.96 1.75 5.30
CA SER A 36 -1.80 1.93 3.85
C SER A 36 -0.34 1.85 3.39
N THR A 37 0.59 2.44 4.14
CA THR A 37 2.04 2.32 3.87
C THR A 37 2.47 0.85 3.85
N PHE A 38 2.06 0.06 4.84
CA PHE A 38 2.36 -1.36 4.87
C PHE A 38 1.71 -2.10 3.72
N TYR A 39 0.45 -1.80 3.37
CA TYR A 39 -0.24 -2.45 2.26
C TYR A 39 0.42 -2.18 0.90
N PHE A 40 0.82 -0.93 0.64
CA PHE A 40 1.52 -0.59 -0.60
C PHE A 40 2.86 -1.31 -0.72
N ASP A 41 3.66 -1.37 0.36
CA ASP A 41 4.92 -2.10 0.34
C ASP A 41 4.72 -3.62 0.24
N TYR A 42 3.77 -4.19 0.99
CA TYR A 42 3.46 -5.61 0.99
C TYR A 42 2.98 -6.09 -0.38
N MET A 43 2.08 -5.33 -1.02
CA MET A 43 1.55 -5.64 -2.35
C MET A 43 2.48 -5.20 -3.49
N LYS A 44 3.63 -4.58 -3.17
CA LYS A 44 4.56 -3.97 -4.16
C LYS A 44 3.85 -3.03 -5.13
N SER A 45 2.85 -2.31 -4.61
CA SER A 45 2.13 -1.29 -5.37
C SER A 45 2.97 -0.02 -5.44
N ASN A 46 3.38 0.35 -6.64
CA ASN A 46 4.23 1.51 -6.89
C ASN A 46 3.62 2.38 -8.00
N PRO A 47 3.92 3.69 -8.04
CA PRO A 47 3.54 4.54 -9.16
C PRO A 47 4.10 4.00 -10.48
N VAL A 48 3.28 4.03 -11.52
CA VAL A 48 3.68 3.63 -12.87
C VAL A 48 4.40 4.80 -13.53
N ASP A 49 5.57 4.55 -14.13
CA ASP A 49 6.24 5.52 -15.00
C ASP A 49 5.56 5.53 -16.38
N LEU A 50 4.74 6.56 -16.63
CA LEU A 50 4.03 6.72 -17.91
C LEU A 50 4.93 7.18 -19.07
N THR A 51 6.21 7.45 -18.80
CA THR A 51 7.19 7.82 -19.83
C THR A 51 7.92 6.60 -20.41
N ASP A 52 7.94 5.48 -19.68
CA ASP A 52 8.50 4.21 -20.14
C ASP A 52 7.49 3.44 -21.02
N ARG A 53 7.44 3.81 -22.30
CA ARG A 53 6.51 3.21 -23.26
C ARG A 53 6.79 1.74 -23.53
N GLU A 54 8.05 1.33 -23.52
CA GLU A 54 8.43 -0.06 -23.80
C GLU A 54 7.94 -0.98 -22.68
N TYR A 55 8.12 -0.58 -21.42
CA TYR A 55 7.57 -1.31 -20.28
C TYR A 55 6.04 -1.43 -20.34
N LEU A 56 5.34 -0.33 -20.63
CA LEU A 56 3.88 -0.33 -20.75
C LEU A 56 3.38 -1.22 -21.91
N GLU A 57 4.02 -1.16 -23.07
CA GLU A 57 3.66 -2.01 -24.22
C GLU A 57 3.88 -3.49 -23.91
N ASN A 58 4.96 -3.83 -23.18
CA ASN A 58 5.23 -5.20 -22.73
C ASN A 58 4.17 -5.72 -21.75
N ASP A 59 3.60 -4.85 -20.92
CA ASP A 59 2.48 -5.16 -20.02
C ASP A 59 1.11 -5.13 -20.73
N GLY A 60 1.09 -4.96 -22.06
CA GLY A 60 -0.13 -4.89 -22.85
C GLY A 60 -0.95 -3.63 -22.56
N VAL A 61 -0.28 -2.51 -22.26
CA VAL A 61 -0.91 -1.23 -21.94
C VAL A 61 -0.61 -0.20 -23.04
N LEU A 62 -1.66 0.38 -23.62
CA LEU A 62 -1.58 1.46 -24.59
C LEU A 62 -2.10 2.77 -24.00
N ILE A 63 -1.33 3.86 -24.14
CA ILE A 63 -1.80 5.22 -23.83
C ILE A 63 -2.36 5.88 -25.10
N LYS A 64 -3.65 6.21 -25.10
CA LYS A 64 -4.31 6.91 -26.23
C LYS A 64 -5.23 8.00 -25.72
N ARG A 65 -5.06 9.23 -26.22
CA ARG A 65 -5.87 10.41 -25.84
C ARG A 65 -5.93 10.62 -24.30
N GLY A 66 -4.81 10.44 -23.61
CA GLY A 66 -4.71 10.61 -22.16
C GLY A 66 -5.35 9.51 -21.31
N LYS A 67 -5.73 8.38 -21.92
CA LYS A 67 -6.32 7.21 -21.23
C LYS A 67 -5.47 5.97 -21.48
N LEU A 68 -5.46 5.05 -20.51
CA LEU A 68 -4.80 3.74 -20.61
C LEU A 68 -5.82 2.69 -21.09
N TYR A 69 -5.38 1.80 -21.97
CA TYR A 69 -6.16 0.69 -22.51
C TYR A 69 -5.37 -0.60 -22.39
N GLN A 70 -6.03 -1.69 -21.98
CA GLN A 70 -5.48 -3.03 -22.13
C GLN A 70 -5.63 -3.47 -23.58
N ILE A 71 -4.56 -4.01 -24.17
CA ILE A 71 -4.55 -4.63 -25.51
C ILE A 71 -4.47 -6.14 -25.45
#